data_AF-A1T4H7-F1
#
_entry.id   AF-A1T4H7-F1
#
_cell.length_a   1.000
_cell.length_b   1.000
_cell.length_c   1.000
_cell.angle_alpha   90.00
_cell.angle_beta   90.00
_cell.angle_gamma   90.00
#
_symmetry.space_group_name_H-M   'P 1'
#
loop_
_entity.id
_entity.type
_entity.pdbx_description
1 polymer ?
#
loop_
_entity_poly.entity_id
_entity_poly.type
_entity_poly.pdbx_seq_one_letter_code
_entity_poly.pdbx_strand_id
1 'polypeptide(L)'
;MRKFLAAGCVAASMLTAGAIGMAGAAAQPEEMEMPSFEGMTLQTAKEMFAGLTGRELGTRVINTNSHIAMNPASWEVCGQKPSPGAALTPQTSAAVAVAPPGMCAA
;
A
#
# COMPACT_ATOMS: atom_id res chain seq x y z
N MET A 1 40.69 47.19 11.68
CA MET A 1 39.69 46.11 11.85
C MET A 1 38.54 46.60 12.71
N ARG A 2 37.31 46.22 12.30
CA ARG A 2 35.99 46.43 12.95
C ARG A 2 35.42 47.85 12.90
N LYS A 3 34.39 48.04 12.07
CA LYS A 3 33.11 48.67 12.45
C LYS A 3 31.97 48.03 11.65
N PHE A 4 31.07 47.37 12.36
CA PHE A 4 29.72 47.02 11.92
C PHE A 4 28.78 48.22 12.12
N LEU A 5 27.55 48.12 11.59
CA LEU A 5 26.34 48.95 11.73
C LEU A 5 26.09 49.89 10.53
N ALA A 6 24.88 50.11 10.02
CA ALA A 6 23.58 49.47 10.20
C ALA A 6 22.60 50.09 9.18
N ALA A 7 21.52 49.36 8.91
CA ALA A 7 20.14 49.84 8.84
C ALA A 7 19.72 50.96 7.86
N GLY A 8 18.62 50.66 7.14
CA GLY A 8 17.48 51.57 7.12
C GLY A 8 17.12 52.19 5.77
N CYS A 9 16.70 51.40 4.79
CA CYS A 9 15.84 51.94 3.72
C CYS A 9 14.37 51.78 4.14
N VAL A 10 13.81 52.87 4.65
CA VAL A 10 12.38 53.09 4.81
C VAL A 10 11.81 53.51 3.44
N ALA A 11 10.73 52.88 2.98
CA ALA A 11 9.53 53.58 2.48
C ALA A 11 8.55 52.60 1.82
N ALA A 12 7.29 52.79 2.18
CA ALA A 12 6.12 52.02 1.81
C ALA A 12 5.78 52.09 0.32
N SER A 13 5.13 51.03 -0.18
CA SER A 13 4.17 51.12 -1.29
C SER A 13 3.15 49.99 -1.13
N MET A 14 1.89 50.39 -0.97
CA MET A 14 0.69 49.54 -0.95
C MET A 14 0.43 48.91 -2.32
N LEU A 15 -0.59 48.02 -2.40
CA LEU A 15 -1.10 47.21 -3.52
C LEU A 15 -0.66 45.74 -3.34
N THR A 16 -1.50 44.71 -3.28
CA THR A 16 -2.81 44.50 -3.90
C THR A 16 -3.45 43.28 -3.22
N ALA A 17 -4.79 43.27 -3.10
CA ALA A 17 -5.55 42.09 -2.74
C ALA A 17 -5.25 40.92 -3.70
N GLY A 18 -5.08 39.72 -3.15
CA GLY A 18 -4.88 38.50 -3.94
C GLY A 18 -5.06 37.28 -3.06
N ALA A 19 -6.05 36.45 -3.40
CA ALA A 19 -6.50 35.30 -2.65
C ALA A 19 -5.37 34.37 -2.17
N ILE A 20 -5.20 34.25 -0.85
CA ILE A 20 -4.68 33.01 -0.28
C ILE A 20 -5.82 32.01 -0.38
N GLY A 21 -5.83 31.33 -1.53
CA GLY A 21 -6.70 30.20 -1.80
C GLY A 21 -6.61 29.23 -0.63
N MET A 22 -7.77 28.64 -0.32
CA MET A 22 -7.84 27.45 0.51
C MET A 22 -6.73 26.50 0.03
N ALA A 23 -5.71 26.33 0.86
CA ALA A 23 -4.83 25.19 0.78
C ALA A 23 -5.78 24.00 0.87
N GLY A 24 -6.12 23.44 -0.29
CA GLY A 24 -6.89 22.21 -0.36
C GLY A 24 -6.19 21.26 0.58
N ALA A 25 -6.92 20.79 1.59
CA ALA A 25 -6.46 19.70 2.42
C ALA A 25 -6.01 18.63 1.44
N ALA A 26 -4.70 18.46 1.30
CA ALA A 26 -4.15 17.32 0.58
C ALA A 26 -4.72 16.14 1.36
N ALA A 27 -5.70 15.46 0.74
CA ALA A 27 -6.25 14.23 1.27
C ALA A 27 -5.05 13.38 1.65
N GLN A 28 -4.86 13.20 2.96
CA GLN A 28 -3.84 12.30 3.45
C GLN A 28 -4.10 10.98 2.73
N PRO A 29 -3.08 10.31 2.17
CA PRO A 29 -3.28 9.00 1.58
C PRO A 29 -4.02 8.17 2.63
N GLU A 30 -5.23 7.72 2.33
CA GLU A 30 -5.92 6.82 3.25
C GLU A 30 -5.01 5.60 3.38
N GLU A 31 -4.40 5.43 4.56
CA GLU A 31 -3.51 4.31 4.84
C GLU A 31 -4.37 3.04 4.85
N MET A 32 -4.46 2.42 3.68
CA MET A 32 -5.14 1.16 3.50
C MET A 32 -4.31 0.06 4.15
N GLU A 33 -4.94 -0.78 4.96
CA GLU A 33 -4.25 -1.90 5.59
C GLU A 33 -4.39 -3.18 4.75
N MET A 34 -3.38 -4.04 4.83
CA MET A 34 -3.38 -5.35 4.20
C MET A 34 -4.37 -6.27 4.93
N PRO A 35 -5.42 -6.77 4.27
CA PRO A 35 -6.36 -7.70 4.90
C PRO A 35 -5.71 -9.08 5.11
N SER A 36 -6.31 -9.90 5.97
CA SER A 36 -5.91 -11.32 6.10
C SER A 36 -6.55 -12.16 5.01
N PHE A 37 -5.73 -12.93 4.30
CA PHE A 37 -6.11 -13.88 3.26
C PHE A 37 -5.90 -15.34 3.69
N GLU A 38 -5.20 -15.58 4.80
CA GLU A 38 -4.92 -16.93 5.29
C GLU A 38 -6.22 -17.73 5.49
N GLY A 39 -6.26 -18.95 4.95
CA GLY A 39 -7.45 -19.81 4.94
C GLY A 39 -8.47 -19.52 3.84
N MET A 40 -8.30 -18.45 3.03
CA MET A 40 -9.10 -18.23 1.83
C MET A 40 -8.58 -19.01 0.63
N THR A 41 -9.42 -19.16 -0.40
CA THR A 41 -8.95 -19.61 -1.70
C THR A 41 -8.10 -18.52 -2.38
N LEU A 42 -7.16 -18.91 -3.25
CA LEU A 42 -6.38 -17.97 -4.05
C LEU A 42 -7.28 -17.07 -4.91
N GLN A 43 -8.37 -17.61 -5.45
CA GLN A 43 -9.34 -16.84 -6.24
C GLN A 43 -9.96 -15.71 -5.39
N THR A 44 -10.49 -16.05 -4.22
CA THR A 44 -11.11 -15.07 -3.31
C THR A 44 -10.10 -14.02 -2.84
N ALA A 45 -8.87 -14.42 -2.53
CA ALA A 45 -7.82 -13.49 -2.12
C ALA A 45 -7.47 -12.49 -3.24
N LYS A 46 -7.39 -12.98 -4.50
CA LYS A 46 -7.15 -12.12 -5.68
C LYS A 46 -8.27 -11.13 -5.91
N GLU A 47 -9.52 -11.58 -5.84
CA GLU A 47 -10.71 -10.73 -6.02
C GLU A 47 -10.79 -9.65 -4.95
N MET A 48 -10.56 -10.02 -3.69
CA MET A 48 -10.57 -9.08 -2.57
C MET A 48 -9.46 -8.04 -2.70
N PHE A 49 -8.23 -8.47 -3.00
CA PHE A 49 -7.11 -7.54 -3.16
C PHE A 49 -7.31 -6.60 -4.36
N ALA A 50 -7.81 -7.11 -5.48
CA ALA A 50 -8.11 -6.31 -6.66
C ALA A 50 -9.26 -5.32 -6.39
N GLY A 51 -10.30 -5.72 -5.65
CA GLY A 51 -11.41 -4.84 -5.26
C GLY A 51 -10.98 -3.70 -4.34
N LEU A 52 -10.00 -3.94 -3.46
CA LEU A 52 -9.47 -2.93 -2.54
C LEU A 52 -8.47 -1.99 -3.23
N THR A 53 -7.53 -2.55 -3.99
CA THR A 53 -6.35 -1.81 -4.46
C THR A 53 -6.36 -1.48 -5.95
N GLY A 54 -7.24 -2.13 -6.74
CA GLY A 54 -7.20 -2.09 -8.20
C GLY A 54 -5.99 -2.82 -8.81
N ARG A 55 -5.26 -3.62 -8.02
CA ARG A 55 -3.98 -4.24 -8.40
C ARG A 55 -4.04 -5.76 -8.33
N GLU A 56 -3.13 -6.43 -9.03
CA GLU A 56 -3.00 -7.88 -8.97
C GLU A 56 -2.23 -8.33 -7.72
N LEU A 57 -2.72 -9.40 -7.07
CA LEU A 57 -2.05 -10.07 -5.98
C LEU A 57 -1.07 -11.13 -6.52
N GLY A 58 0.20 -11.00 -6.17
CA GLY A 58 1.23 -11.98 -6.52
C GLY A 58 0.98 -13.35 -5.88
N THR A 59 1.50 -14.40 -6.49
CA THR A 59 1.31 -15.78 -6.00
C THR A 59 2.63 -16.53 -5.96
N ARG A 60 2.87 -17.26 -4.87
CA ARG A 60 4.00 -18.16 -4.69
C ARG A 60 3.48 -19.52 -4.22
N VAL A 61 3.84 -20.58 -4.93
CA VAL A 61 3.54 -21.96 -4.48
C VAL A 61 4.61 -22.39 -3.47
N ILE A 62 4.19 -22.86 -2.29
CA ILE A 62 5.12 -23.29 -1.22
C ILE A 62 5.23 -24.81 -1.05
N ASN A 63 4.46 -25.60 -1.81
CA ASN A 63 4.60 -27.05 -1.86
C ASN A 63 5.08 -27.49 -3.25
N THR A 64 6.40 -27.59 -3.42
CA THR A 64 7.05 -27.88 -4.71
C THR A 64 7.01 -29.35 -5.12
N ASN A 65 6.43 -30.25 -4.30
CA ASN A 65 6.21 -31.65 -4.68
C ASN A 65 4.97 -31.84 -5.58
N SER A 66 4.27 -30.76 -5.94
CA SER A 66 3.00 -30.86 -6.64
C SER A 66 3.20 -31.08 -8.14
N HIS A 67 3.16 -32.34 -8.58
CA HIS A 67 2.72 -32.70 -9.95
C HIS A 67 1.25 -32.28 -10.22
N ILE A 68 0.63 -31.55 -9.29
CA ILE A 68 -0.75 -31.08 -9.31
C ILE A 68 -0.74 -29.67 -9.93
N ALA A 69 -1.52 -29.47 -10.98
CA ALA A 69 -1.73 -28.15 -11.56
C ALA A 69 -2.39 -27.22 -10.53
N MET A 70 -1.91 -25.98 -10.44
CA MET A 70 -2.49 -24.97 -9.56
C MET A 70 -3.94 -24.70 -9.97
N ASN A 71 -4.87 -24.83 -9.01
CA ASN A 71 -6.27 -24.49 -9.19
C ASN A 71 -6.66 -23.38 -8.22
N PRO A 72 -6.74 -22.10 -8.66
CA PRO A 72 -7.02 -20.96 -7.78
C PRO A 72 -8.33 -21.07 -6.99
N ALA A 73 -9.33 -21.80 -7.49
CA ALA A 73 -10.63 -21.94 -6.84
C ALA A 73 -10.63 -22.96 -5.68
N SER A 74 -9.59 -23.79 -5.57
CA SER A 74 -9.47 -24.79 -4.49
C SER A 74 -8.22 -24.62 -3.65
N TRP A 75 -7.16 -24.03 -4.20
CA TRP A 75 -5.92 -23.84 -3.47
C TRP A 75 -6.06 -22.76 -2.41
N GLU A 76 -5.51 -23.05 -1.24
CA GLU A 76 -5.63 -22.25 -0.03
C GLU A 76 -4.42 -21.33 0.12
N VAL A 77 -4.66 -20.13 0.65
CA VAL A 77 -3.60 -19.22 1.07
C VAL A 77 -3.08 -19.65 2.44
N CYS A 78 -1.79 -19.97 2.49
CA CYS A 78 -1.09 -20.43 3.67
C CYS A 78 -0.28 -19.34 4.36
N GLY A 79 -0.11 -18.20 3.70
CA GLY A 79 0.64 -17.08 4.23
C GLY A 79 0.66 -15.92 3.25
N GLN A 80 1.01 -14.74 3.73
CA GLN A 80 0.99 -13.52 2.93
C GLN A 80 2.11 -12.56 3.27
N LYS A 81 2.46 -11.72 2.29
CA LYS A 81 3.30 -10.55 2.45
C LYS A 81 2.68 -9.36 1.68
N PRO A 82 2.56 -8.17 2.28
CA PRO A 82 2.77 -7.85 3.70
C PRO A 82 1.88 -8.66 4.66
N SER A 83 2.23 -8.68 5.95
CA SER A 83 1.41 -9.32 6.99
C SER A 83 0.07 -8.60 7.14
N PRO A 84 -0.98 -9.26 7.66
CA PRO A 84 -2.25 -8.61 7.97
C PRO A 84 -2.05 -7.36 8.85
N GLY A 85 -2.76 -6.28 8.55
CA GLY A 85 -2.66 -4.99 9.25
C GLY A 85 -1.46 -4.13 8.82
N ALA A 86 -0.58 -4.61 7.94
CA ALA A 86 0.50 -3.78 7.42
C ALA A 86 -0.05 -2.74 6.43
N ALA A 87 0.49 -1.52 6.48
CA ALA A 87 0.11 -0.45 5.55
C ALA A 87 0.42 -0.82 4.09
N LEU A 88 -0.56 -0.63 3.22
CA LEU A 88 -0.47 -0.74 1.77
C LEU A 88 -0.25 0.65 1.18
N THR A 89 0.99 0.93 0.81
CA THR A 89 1.32 2.12 0.02
C THR A 89 1.22 1.82 -1.49
N PRO A 90 1.16 2.84 -2.36
CA PRO A 90 1.19 2.64 -3.81
C PRO A 90 2.41 1.85 -4.31
N GLN A 91 3.52 1.86 -3.56
CA GLN A 91 4.75 1.13 -3.90
C GLN A 91 4.80 -0.29 -3.32
N THR A 92 3.84 -0.66 -2.46
CA THR A 92 3.87 -1.93 -1.75
C THR A 92 3.45 -3.07 -2.67
N SER A 93 4.32 -4.03 -2.93
CA SER A 93 3.98 -5.26 -3.65
C SER A 93 3.43 -6.31 -2.69
N ALA A 94 2.28 -6.90 -3.01
CA ALA A 94 1.64 -7.94 -2.21
C ALA A 94 1.72 -9.30 -2.91
N ALA A 95 1.94 -10.36 -2.13
CA ALA A 95 1.95 -11.73 -2.60
C ALA A 95 1.46 -12.70 -1.53
N VAL A 96 0.84 -13.79 -1.97
CA VAL A 96 0.39 -14.90 -1.12
C VAL A 96 1.17 -16.18 -1.42
N ALA A 97 1.45 -16.92 -0.36
CA ALA A 97 1.90 -18.30 -0.43
C ALA A 97 0.68 -19.23 -0.50
N VAL A 98 0.65 -20.16 -1.45
CA VAL A 98 -0.48 -21.08 -1.65
C VAL A 98 -0.05 -22.54 -1.69
N ALA A 99 -0.98 -23.41 -1.29
CA ALA A 99 -0.86 -24.85 -1.39
C ALA A 99 -2.22 -25.49 -1.70
N PRO A 100 -2.26 -26.76 -2.15
CA PRO A 100 -3.52 -27.49 -2.22
C PRO A 100 -4.21 -27.58 -0.84
N PRO A 101 -5.53 -27.86 -0.82
CA PRO A 101 -6.30 -27.96 0.42
C PRO A 101 -5.64 -28.82 1.49
N GLY A 102 -5.55 -28.29 2.72
CA GLY A 102 -4.99 -29.00 3.87
C GLY A 102 -3.47 -29.20 3.84
N MET A 103 -2.75 -28.56 2.92
CA MET A 103 -1.28 -28.61 2.82
C MET A 103 -0.59 -27.32 3.28
N CYS A 104 -1.34 -26.35 3.81
CA CYS A 104 -0.73 -25.27 4.57
C CYS A 104 -0.09 -25.88 5.82
N ALA A 105 1.21 -25.66 6.01
CA ALA A 105 1.96 -26.28 7.09
C ALA A 105 1.26 -26.01 8.44
N ALA A 106 0.97 -27.09 9.16
CA ALA A 106 0.46 -27.05 10.53
C ALA A 106 1.52 -26.50 11.50
#